data_AF-W7K4Y1-F1
#
_entry.id   AF-W7K4Y1-F1
#
_cell.length_a   1.000
_cell.length_b   1.000
_cell.length_c   1.000
_cell.angle_alpha   90.00
_cell.angle_beta   90.00
_cell.angle_gamma   90.00
#
_symmetry.space_group_name_H-M   'P 1'
#
loop_
_entity.id
_entity.type
_entity.pdbx_description
1 polymer ?
#
loop_
_entity_poly.entity_id
_entity_poly.type
_entity_poly.pdbx_seq_one_letter_code
_entity_poly.pdbx_strand_id
1 'polypeptide(L)' 'MGDSIDARQGYIWIKRNTKDIRYKLAQLIKERKRVPFLNFVLCNLSEQTQLLCEMENIKEYYSDLFKDELTNDTEE' A
#
# COMPACT_ATOMS: atom_id res chain seq x y z
N MET A 1 -6.88 4.88 -12.01
CA MET A 1 -8.31 4.53 -11.74
C MET A 1 -8.37 3.86 -10.37
N GLY A 2 -8.27 4.64 -9.28
CA GLY A 2 -8.10 4.09 -7.93
C GLY A 2 -9.30 4.20 -6.99
N ASP A 3 -10.40 4.79 -7.44
CA ASP A 3 -11.57 5.03 -6.60
C ASP A 3 -12.83 4.83 -7.43
N SER A 4 -13.14 3.56 -7.74
CA SER A 4 -14.42 3.25 -8.36
C SER A 4 -15.55 3.49 -7.36
N ILE A 5 -16.71 3.92 -7.86
CA ILE A 5 -17.90 4.12 -7.02
C ILE A 5 -18.19 2.83 -6.21
N ASP A 6 -18.01 1.67 -6.83
CA ASP A 6 -18.21 0.37 -6.19
C ASP A 6 -17.21 0.10 -5.06
N ALA A 7 -15.92 0.39 -5.26
CA ALA A 7 -14.90 0.25 -4.22
C ALA A 7 -15.21 1.15 -3.02
N ARG A 8 -15.66 2.39 -3.30
CA ARG A 8 -16.04 3.35 -2.27
C ARG A 8 -17.28 2.91 -1.49
N GLN A 9 -18.32 2.44 -2.19
CA GLN A 9 -19.53 1.93 -1.56
C GLN A 9 -19.23 0.66 -0.73
N GLY A 10 -18.41 -0.24 -1.26
CA GLY A 10 -17.92 -1.42 -0.53
C GLY A 10 -17.18 -1.04 0.75
N TYR A 11 -16.28 -0.06 0.68
CA TYR A 11 -15.55 0.43 1.86
C TYR A 11 -16.48 1.05 2.92
N ILE A 12 -17.45 1.88 2.50
CA ILE A 12 -18.46 2.46 3.40
C ILE A 12 -19.26 1.34 4.08
N TRP A 13 -19.70 0.34 3.31
CA TRP A 13 -20.44 -0.81 3.84
C TRP A 13 -19.61 -1.57 4.88
N ILE A 14 -18.34 -1.88 4.57
CA ILE A 14 -17.44 -2.59 5.48
C ILE A 14 -17.26 -1.79 6.78
N LYS A 15 -16.98 -0.48 6.67
CA LYS A 15 -16.81 0.39 7.85
C LYS A 15 -18.07 0.40 8.72
N ARG A 16 -19.26 0.54 8.14
CA ARG A 16 -20.55 0.49 8.86
C ARG A 16 -20.76 -0.83 9.59
N ASN A 17 -20.35 -1.95 8.99
CA ASN A 17 -20.57 -3.30 9.53
C ASN A 17 -19.39 -3.82 10.39
N THR A 18 -18.40 -2.98 10.71
CA THR A 18 -17.16 -3.39 11.42
C THR A 18 -17.44 -4.11 12.74
N LYS A 19 -18.46 -3.68 13.51
CA LYS A 19 -18.81 -4.28 14.80
C LYS A 19 -19.29 -5.72 14.62
N ASP A 20 -20.14 -5.97 13.63
CA ASP A 20 -20.71 -7.29 13.37
C ASP A 20 -19.66 -8.23 12.78
N ILE A 21 -18.81 -7.72 11.88
CA ILE A 21 -17.65 -8.46 11.37
C ILE A 21 -16.74 -8.87 12.53
N ARG A 22 -16.45 -7.95 13.45
CA ARG A 22 -15.62 -8.23 14.64
C ARG A 22 -16.28 -9.23 15.59
N TYR A 23 -17.60 -9.18 15.75
CA TYR A 23 -18.35 -10.16 16.54
C TYR A 23 -18.27 -11.56 15.93
N LYS A 24 -18.49 -11.69 14.62
CA LYS A 24 -18.31 -12.98 13.91
C LYS A 24 -16.88 -13.48 14.00
N LEU A 25 -15.90 -12.58 13.88
CA LEU A 25 -14.49 -12.93 14.09
C LEU A 25 -14.28 -13.50 15.50
N ALA A 26 -14.83 -12.87 16.54
CA ALA A 26 -14.74 -13.35 17.92
C ALA A 26 -15.23 -14.79 18.08
N GLN A 27 -16.32 -15.16 17.38
CA GLN A 27 -16.85 -16.53 17.40
C GLN A 27 -15.89 -17.52 16.73
N LEU A 28 -15.22 -17.11 15.64
CA LEU A 28 -14.23 -17.93 14.93
C LEU A 28 -12.92 -18.09 15.70
N ILE A 29 -12.46 -17.04 16.39
CA ILE A 29 -11.21 -17.04 17.18
C ILE A 29 -11.47 -17.18 18.67
N LYS A 30 -12.49 -17.95 19.07
CA LYS A 30 -12.95 -18.09 20.47
C LYS A 30 -11.86 -18.52 21.46
N GLU A 31 -10.80 -19.18 20.98
CA GLU A 31 -9.65 -19.61 21.79
C GLU A 31 -8.69 -18.47 22.12
N ARG A 32 -8.78 -17.34 21.41
CA ARG A 32 -7.95 -16.16 21.67
C ARG A 32 -8.57 -15.32 22.78
N LYS A 33 -7.75 -14.97 23.78
CA LYS A 33 -8.12 -14.08 24.89
C LYS A 33 -8.64 -12.70 24.44
N ARG A 34 -8.19 -12.21 23.28
CA ARG A 34 -8.55 -10.87 22.79
C ARG A 34 -8.89 -10.91 21.31
N VAL A 35 -10.00 -10.24 20.97
CA VAL A 35 -10.41 -10.00 19.58
C VAL A 35 -9.74 -8.72 19.08
N PRO A 36 -8.97 -8.76 17.99
CA PRO A 36 -8.33 -7.59 17.41
C PRO A 36 -9.32 -6.47 17.07
N PHE A 37 -8.82 -5.24 17.04
CA PHE A 37 -9.54 -4.13 16.40
C PHE A 37 -9.34 -4.24 14.89
N LEU A 38 -10.40 -4.00 14.12
CA LEU A 38 -10.35 -4.08 12.66
C LEU A 38 -10.25 -2.68 12.08
N ASN A 39 -9.19 -2.42 11.33
CA ASN A 39 -9.02 -1.19 10.57
C ASN A 39 -8.95 -1.50 9.08
N PHE A 40 -10.02 -1.20 8.36
CA PHE A 40 -10.07 -1.31 6.91
C PHE A 40 -9.49 -0.06 6.26
N VAL A 41 -8.72 -0.25 5.19
CA VAL A 41 -8.09 0.80 4.38
C VAL A 41 -8.40 0.49 2.91
N LEU A 42 -8.74 1.51 2.14
CA LEU A 42 -8.90 1.41 0.69
C LEU A 42 -7.53 1.63 0.05
N CYS A 43 -7.00 0.62 -0.63
CA CYS A 43 -5.69 0.69 -1.30
C CYS A 43 -5.86 0.39 -2.78
N ASN A 44 -5.30 1.23 -3.64
CA ASN A 44 -5.06 0.90 -5.04
C ASN A 44 -3.64 0.38 -5.19
N LEU A 45 -3.49 -0.95 -5.13
CA LEU A 45 -2.19 -1.61 -5.22
C LEU A 45 -1.49 -1.30 -6.55
N SER A 46 -2.23 -1.20 -7.65
CA SER A 46 -1.65 -0.92 -8.97
C SER A 46 -1.00 0.47 -9.03
N GLU A 47 -1.68 1.50 -8.50
CA GLU A 47 -1.12 2.85 -8.43
C GLU A 47 0.07 2.92 -7.47
N GLN A 48 0.01 2.20 -6.34
CA GLN A 48 1.15 2.13 -5.40
C GLN A 48 2.37 1.45 -6.01
N THR A 49 2.18 0.33 -6.72
CA THR A 49 3.28 -0.37 -7.39
C THR A 49 3.88 0.47 -8.51
N GLN A 50 3.05 1.16 -9.30
CA GLN A 50 3.56 2.03 -10.36
C GLN A 50 4.45 3.16 -9.80
N LEU A 51 4.00 3.81 -8.72
CA LEU A 51 4.78 4.84 -8.04
C LEU A 51 6.13 4.31 -7.53
N LEU A 52 6.15 3.10 -6.97
CA LEU A 52 7.38 2.47 -6.49
C LEU A 52 8.37 2.21 -7.64
N CYS A 53 7.89 1.69 -8.78
CA CYS A 53 8.73 1.49 -9.95
C CYS A 53 9.28 2.81 -10.51
N GLU A 54 8.45 3.87 -10.57
CA GLU A 54 8.89 5.21 -11.00
C GLU A 54 9.98 5.77 -10.06
N MET A 55 9.82 5.60 -8.75
CA MET A 55 10.82 6.02 -7.75
C MET A 55 12.14 5.25 -7.89
N GLU A 56 12.10 3.95 -8.17
CA GLU A 56 13.29 3.14 -8.42
C GLU A 56 14.02 3.58 -9.70
N ASN A 57 13.29 3.79 -10.80
CA ASN A 57 13.85 4.27 -12.06
C ASN A 57 14.54 5.65 -11.90
N ILE A 58 13.92 6.56 -11.15
CA ILE A 58 14.50 7.88 -10.87
C ILE A 58 15.81 7.73 -10.09
N LYS A 59 15.82 6.85 -9.09
CA LYS A 59 17.02 6.59 -8.27
C LYS A 59 18.16 6.00 -9.10
N GLU A 60 17.85 5.07 -9.99
CA GLU A 60 18.81 4.48 -10.93
C GLU A 60 19.38 5.54 -11.87
N TYR A 61 18.50 6.34 -12.51
CA TYR A 61 18.90 7.43 -13.40
C TYR A 61 19.89 8.41 -12.73
N TYR A 62 19.58 8.89 -11.52
CA TYR A 62 20.49 9.78 -10.81
C TYR A 62 21.77 9.06 -10.37
N SER A 63 21.68 7.80 -9.95
CA SER A 63 22.87 7.03 -9.56
C SER A 63 23.85 6.85 -10.72
N ASP A 64 23.35 6.67 -11.94
CA ASP A 64 24.21 6.49 -13.12
C ASP A 64 24.75 7.84 -13.60
N LEU A 65 23.95 8.91 -13.57
CA LEU A 65 24.42 10.27 -13.86
C LEU A 65 25.62 10.67 -12.98
N PHE A 66 25.55 10.42 -11.67
CA PHE A 66 26.66 10.74 -10.75
C PHE A 66 27.89 9.83 -10.93
N LYS A 67 27.72 8.59 -11.41
CA LYS A 67 28.86 7.73 -11.75
C LYS A 67 29.58 8.23 -13.00
N ASP A 68 28.82 8.63 -14.01
CA ASP A 68 29.36 9.15 -15.27
C ASP A 68 30.13 10.46 -15.05
N GLU A 69 29.64 11.36 -14.19
CA GLU A 69 30.36 12.58 -13.77
C GLU A 69 31.69 12.26 -13.07
N LEU A 70 31.70 11.30 -12.14
CA LEU A 70 32.92 10.90 -11.42
C LEU A 70 33.97 10.26 -12.34
N THR A 71 33.57 9.48 -13.34
CA THR A 71 34.49 8.89 -14.32
C THR A 71 35.08 9.91 -15.27
N ASN A 72 34.31 10.93 -15.67
CA ASN A 72 34.81 11.98 -16.55
C ASN A 72 35.84 12.89 -15.85
N ASP A 73 35.72 13.09 -14.54
CA ASP A 73 36.70 13.86 -13.74
C ASP A 73 38.00 13.08 -13.44
N THR A 74 38.06 11.76 -13.69
CA THR A 74 39.26 10.94 -13.44
C THR A 74 40.08 10.64 -14.69
N GLU A 75 39.60 11.00 -15.89
CA GLU A 75 40.28 10.76 -17.18
C GLU A 75 40.95 12.02 -17.78
N GLU A 76 40.99 13.16 -17.07
CA GLU A 76 41.85 14.33 -17.37
C GLU A 76 43.15 14.36 -16.52
#